data_AF-A0A8J6V3L4-F1
#
_entry.id   AF-A0A8J6V3L4-F1
#
_cell.length_a   1.000
_cell.length_b   1.000
_cell.length_c   1.000
_cell.angle_alpha   90.00
_cell.angle_beta   90.00
_cell.angle_gamma   90.00
#
_symmetry.space_group_name_H-M   'P 1'
#
loop_
_entity.id
_entity.type
_entity.pdbx_description
1 polymer ?
#
loop_
_entity_poly.entity_id
_entity_poly.type
_entity_poly.pdbx_seq_one_letter_code
_entity_poly.pdbx_strand_id
1 'polypeptide(L)'
;MKLNYFTKRLSTVGRWLATTLFCVSAIAFVWQGAFFSNTAAMASPAANLIAAADAGDQVKEKYRDDVAEPSKNFIEDTKNKVKEAANKNASRVDQSTDDSDVAGKAKRDRDRIEKRADEDAARTKEAVDDAKNVVERTIDSIKGAFSD
;
A
#
# COMPACT_ATOMS: atom_id res chain seq x y z
N MET A 1 25.24 36.97 7.95
CA MET A 1 24.86 36.17 6.76
C MET A 1 24.36 34.77 7.15
N LYS A 2 23.11 34.60 7.63
CA LYS A 2 22.56 33.27 8.04
C LYS A 2 21.13 32.96 7.55
N LEU A 3 20.46 33.87 6.86
CA LEU A 3 19.10 33.66 6.34
C LEU A 3 19.05 32.92 4.99
N ASN A 4 20.12 32.98 4.18
CA ASN A 4 20.13 32.38 2.84
C ASN A 4 20.20 30.84 2.79
N TYR A 5 20.51 30.18 3.91
CA TYR A 5 20.62 28.71 3.96
C TYR A 5 19.25 28.04 4.14
N PHE A 6 18.38 28.62 4.98
CA PHE A 6 17.03 28.09 5.23
C PHE A 6 16.13 28.23 4.01
N THR A 7 16.22 29.34 3.28
CA THR A 7 15.42 29.57 2.05
C THR A 7 15.80 28.61 0.93
N LYS A 8 17.09 28.23 0.79
CA LYS A 8 17.55 27.22 -0.16
C LYS A 8 17.04 25.82 0.17
N ARG A 9 17.03 25.43 1.45
CA ARG A 9 16.49 24.13 1.86
C ARG A 9 14.96 24.05 1.69
N LEU A 10 14.23 25.11 2.04
CA LEU A 10 12.77 25.18 1.79
C LEU A 10 12.43 25.09 0.30
N SER A 11 13.19 25.77 -0.56
CA SER A 11 13.01 25.68 -2.02
C SER A 11 13.34 24.28 -2.56
N THR A 12 14.34 23.61 -1.99
CA THR A 12 14.72 22.24 -2.38
C THR A 12 13.68 21.21 -1.93
N VAL A 13 13.12 21.35 -0.73
CA VAL A 13 12.04 20.50 -0.21
C VAL A 13 10.73 20.75 -0.98
N GLY A 14 10.41 22.00 -1.31
CA GLY A 14 9.25 22.33 -2.12
C GLY A 14 9.34 21.76 -3.54
N ARG A 15 10.53 21.80 -4.16
CA ARG A 15 10.74 21.18 -5.47
C ARG A 15 10.65 19.66 -5.41
N TRP A 16 11.11 19.04 -4.32
CA TRP A 16 10.98 17.59 -4.13
C TRP A 16 9.51 17.19 -3.95
N LEU A 17 8.76 17.85 -3.06
CA LEU A 17 7.32 17.62 -2.86
C LEU A 17 6.51 17.83 -4.14
N ALA A 18 6.79 18.89 -4.91
CA ALA A 18 6.14 19.12 -6.21
C ALA A 18 6.45 18.00 -7.21
N THR A 19 7.69 17.49 -7.23
CA THR A 19 8.08 16.37 -8.10
C THR A 19 7.39 15.08 -7.67
N THR A 20 7.31 14.80 -6.36
CA THR A 20 6.62 13.60 -5.85
C THR A 20 5.12 13.66 -6.12
N LEU A 21 4.48 14.81 -5.87
CA LEU A 21 3.06 15.02 -6.20
C LEU A 21 2.80 14.91 -7.71
N PHE A 22 3.69 15.44 -8.55
CA PHE A 22 3.59 15.31 -10.00
C PHE A 22 3.74 13.85 -10.46
N CYS A 23 4.68 13.09 -9.90
CA CYS A 23 4.86 11.68 -10.23
C CYS A 23 3.68 10.82 -9.75
N VAL A 24 3.17 11.04 -8.54
CA VAL A 24 1.98 10.35 -8.02
C VAL A 24 0.73 10.73 -8.83
N SER A 25 0.60 12.00 -9.23
CA SER A 25 -0.49 12.48 -10.10
C SER A 25 -0.38 11.90 -11.51
N ALA A 26 0.82 11.78 -12.07
CA ALA A 26 1.04 11.19 -13.39
C ALA A 26 0.71 9.69 -13.39
N ILE A 27 1.05 8.96 -12.32
CA ILE A 27 0.69 7.54 -12.17
C ILE A 27 -0.84 7.39 -12.02
N ALA A 28 -1.49 8.28 -11.27
CA ALA A 28 -2.95 8.33 -11.17
C ALA A 28 -3.62 8.69 -12.51
N PHE A 29 -3.08 9.66 -13.27
CA PHE A 29 -3.60 10.07 -14.57
C PHE A 29 -3.33 9.06 -15.68
N VAL A 30 -2.24 8.28 -15.63
CA VAL A 30 -2.00 7.19 -16.59
C VAL A 30 -2.99 6.05 -16.37
N TRP A 31 -3.39 5.79 -15.12
CA TRP A 31 -4.44 4.83 -14.84
C TRP A 31 -5.83 5.34 -15.23
N GLN A 32 -6.10 6.64 -15.05
CA GLN A 32 -7.35 7.28 -15.48
C GLN A 32 -7.42 7.53 -17.01
N GLY A 33 -6.29 7.76 -17.68
CA GLY A 33 -6.22 8.12 -19.10
C GLY A 33 -6.52 6.98 -20.06
N ALA A 34 -6.44 5.73 -19.60
CA ALA A 34 -6.87 4.57 -20.38
C ALA A 34 -8.41 4.31 -20.31
N PHE A 35 -9.14 5.04 -19.46
CA PHE A 35 -10.59 4.85 -19.27
C PHE A 35 -11.47 5.97 -19.86
N PHE A 36 -10.93 7.14 -20.20
CA PHE A 36 -11.75 8.29 -20.64
C PHE A 36 -12.12 8.34 -22.13
N SER A 37 -11.65 7.40 -22.96
CA SER A 37 -11.92 7.41 -24.41
C SER A 37 -13.38 7.11 -24.80
N ASN A 38 -14.26 6.76 -23.85
CA ASN A 38 -15.66 6.42 -24.10
C ASN A 38 -16.71 7.36 -23.47
N THR A 39 -16.30 8.50 -22.89
CA THR A 39 -17.24 9.44 -22.21
C THR A 39 -17.71 10.57 -23.14
N ALA A 40 -18.05 10.27 -24.40
CA ALA A 40 -18.63 11.25 -25.33
C ALA A 40 -20.16 11.12 -25.47
N ALA A 41 -20.79 10.17 -24.80
CA ALA A 41 -22.24 10.02 -24.80
C ALA A 41 -22.72 9.83 -23.36
N MET A 42 -23.63 10.71 -22.91
CA MET A 42 -24.76 10.48 -22.00
C MET A 42 -25.03 11.76 -21.18
N ALA A 43 -25.73 12.69 -21.82
CA ALA A 43 -26.44 13.77 -21.16
C ALA A 43 -27.77 13.22 -20.59
N SER A 44 -27.82 12.96 -19.28
CA SER A 44 -29.06 12.89 -18.49
C SER A 44 -28.72 12.93 -16.99
N PRO A 45 -28.98 14.05 -16.29
CA PRO A 45 -28.60 14.18 -14.87
C PRO A 45 -29.33 13.21 -13.94
N ALA A 46 -30.53 12.75 -14.29
CA ALA A 46 -31.34 11.89 -13.42
C ALA A 46 -30.98 10.40 -13.50
N ALA A 47 -30.49 9.91 -14.65
CA ALA A 47 -30.04 8.52 -14.80
C ALA A 47 -28.63 8.29 -14.20
N ASN A 48 -27.81 9.35 -14.15
CA ASN A 48 -26.45 9.29 -13.62
C ASN A 48 -26.39 9.15 -12.08
N LEU A 49 -27.42 9.61 -11.34
CA LEU A 49 -27.44 9.51 -9.87
C LEU A 49 -27.71 8.08 -9.38
N ILE A 50 -28.58 7.35 -10.06
CA ILE A 50 -28.86 5.92 -9.75
C ILE A 50 -27.68 5.04 -10.17
N ALA A 51 -27.03 5.35 -11.29
CA ALA A 51 -25.80 4.69 -11.73
C ALA A 51 -24.61 4.97 -10.81
N ALA A 52 -24.51 6.15 -10.20
CA ALA A 52 -23.45 6.48 -9.25
C ALA A 52 -23.57 5.70 -7.92
N ALA A 53 -24.79 5.42 -7.46
CA ALA A 53 -25.03 4.62 -6.26
C ALA A 53 -24.64 3.15 -6.42
N ASP A 54 -24.98 2.53 -7.56
CA ASP A 54 -24.61 1.15 -7.92
C ASP A 54 -23.12 1.03 -8.28
N ALA A 55 -22.56 2.05 -8.95
CA ALA A 55 -21.13 2.14 -9.22
C ALA A 55 -20.29 2.30 -7.94
N GLY A 56 -20.78 3.00 -6.92
CA GLY A 56 -20.08 3.14 -5.64
C GLY A 56 -19.87 1.80 -4.94
N ASP A 57 -20.91 0.97 -4.88
CA ASP A 57 -20.83 -0.35 -4.25
C ASP A 57 -19.94 -1.30 -5.10
N GLN A 58 -20.03 -1.26 -6.43
CA GLN A 58 -19.11 -2.00 -7.31
C GLN A 58 -17.64 -1.55 -7.16
N VAL A 59 -17.37 -0.26 -6.99
CA VAL A 59 -15.98 0.24 -6.81
C VAL A 59 -15.43 -0.18 -5.45
N LYS A 60 -16.25 -0.20 -4.38
CA LYS A 60 -15.84 -0.74 -3.08
C LYS A 60 -15.49 -2.23 -3.18
N GLU A 61 -16.36 -3.00 -3.83
CA GLU A 61 -16.18 -4.44 -4.02
C GLU A 61 -14.90 -4.72 -4.84
N LYS A 62 -14.71 -4.03 -5.96
CA LYS A 62 -13.47 -4.13 -6.75
C LYS A 62 -12.23 -3.72 -5.97
N TYR A 63 -12.27 -2.63 -5.23
CA TYR A 63 -11.11 -2.22 -4.44
C TYR A 63 -10.78 -3.27 -3.37
N ARG A 64 -11.79 -3.83 -2.72
CA ARG A 64 -11.60 -4.89 -1.73
C ARG A 64 -10.96 -6.14 -2.37
N ASP A 65 -11.52 -6.60 -3.47
CA ASP A 65 -11.16 -7.89 -4.06
C ASP A 65 -9.90 -7.84 -4.93
N ASP A 66 -9.67 -6.73 -5.64
CA ASP A 66 -8.53 -6.58 -6.55
C ASP A 66 -7.31 -5.95 -5.86
N VAL A 67 -7.50 -5.22 -4.76
CA VAL A 67 -6.42 -4.46 -4.10
C VAL A 67 -6.22 -4.87 -2.64
N ALA A 68 -7.23 -4.73 -1.79
CA ALA A 68 -7.06 -4.90 -0.34
C ALA A 68 -6.73 -6.36 0.04
N GLU A 69 -7.54 -7.32 -0.39
CA GLU A 69 -7.32 -8.75 -0.09
C GLU A 69 -6.04 -9.30 -0.74
N PRO A 70 -5.74 -9.03 -2.03
CA PRO A 70 -4.48 -9.47 -2.65
C PRO A 70 -3.25 -8.87 -1.96
N SER A 71 -3.33 -7.62 -1.51
CA SER A 71 -2.23 -6.99 -0.76
C SER A 71 -1.97 -7.72 0.57
N LYS A 72 -3.02 -8.11 1.30
CA LYS A 72 -2.88 -8.88 2.54
C LYS A 72 -2.28 -10.27 2.30
N ASN A 73 -2.68 -10.93 1.22
CA ASN A 73 -2.12 -12.22 0.81
C ASN A 73 -0.64 -12.08 0.45
N PHE A 74 -0.28 -11.06 -0.33
CA PHE A 74 1.11 -10.77 -0.67
C PHE A 74 1.98 -10.49 0.57
N ILE A 75 1.46 -9.75 1.56
CA ILE A 75 2.13 -9.50 2.83
C ILE A 75 2.36 -10.82 3.59
N GLU A 76 1.35 -11.69 3.63
CA GLU A 76 1.45 -13.00 4.28
C GLU A 76 2.48 -13.91 3.59
N ASP A 77 2.47 -13.96 2.26
CA ASP A 77 3.45 -14.72 1.47
C ASP A 77 4.87 -14.21 1.69
N THR A 78 5.03 -12.88 1.71
CA THR A 78 6.33 -12.24 1.95
C THR A 78 6.83 -12.57 3.35
N LYS A 79 5.97 -12.49 4.37
CA LYS A 79 6.27 -12.92 5.73
C LYS A 79 6.77 -14.36 5.76
N ASN A 80 6.04 -15.27 5.13
CA ASN A 80 6.39 -16.69 5.11
C ASN A 80 7.72 -16.94 4.41
N LYS A 81 7.99 -16.28 3.28
CA LYS A 81 9.29 -16.36 2.58
C LYS A 81 10.45 -15.84 3.44
N VAL A 82 10.25 -14.76 4.17
CA VAL A 82 11.28 -14.22 5.08
C VAL A 82 11.58 -15.22 6.21
N LYS A 83 10.56 -15.82 6.81
CA LYS A 83 10.72 -16.87 7.83
C LYS A 83 11.42 -18.10 7.27
N GLU A 84 11.04 -18.55 6.07
CA GLU A 84 11.68 -19.70 5.42
C GLU A 84 13.16 -19.42 5.13
N ALA A 85 13.49 -18.24 4.61
CA ALA A 85 14.86 -17.82 4.36
C ALA A 85 15.70 -17.77 5.66
N ALA A 86 15.12 -17.24 6.75
CA ALA A 86 15.77 -17.21 8.05
C ALA A 86 16.06 -18.61 8.59
N ASN A 87 15.07 -19.52 8.50
CA ASN A 87 15.23 -20.92 8.88
C ASN A 87 16.33 -21.60 8.06
N LYS A 88 16.28 -21.44 6.74
CA LYS A 88 17.26 -22.04 5.83
C LYS A 88 18.68 -21.55 6.10
N ASN A 89 18.85 -20.26 6.40
CA ASN A 89 20.14 -19.70 6.76
C ASN A 89 20.64 -20.22 8.10
N ALA A 90 19.78 -20.30 9.12
CA ALA A 90 20.15 -20.87 10.42
C ALA A 90 20.57 -22.34 10.29
N SER A 91 19.81 -23.15 9.56
CA SER A 91 20.13 -24.56 9.33
C SER A 91 21.43 -24.75 8.53
N ARG A 92 21.67 -23.90 7.53
CA ARG A 92 22.93 -23.94 6.75
C ARG A 92 24.14 -23.63 7.61
N VAL A 93 24.02 -22.67 8.54
CA VAL A 93 25.10 -22.34 9.47
C VAL A 93 25.33 -23.51 10.43
N ASP A 94 24.26 -24.07 11.01
CA ASP A 94 24.32 -25.22 11.93
C ASP A 94 24.97 -26.46 11.28
N GLN A 95 24.77 -26.65 9.97
CA GLN A 95 25.38 -27.75 9.21
C GLN A 95 26.81 -27.48 8.73
N SER A 96 27.18 -26.21 8.57
CA SER A 96 28.47 -25.80 7.98
C SER A 96 29.52 -25.42 9.04
N THR A 97 29.17 -25.47 10.32
CA THR A 97 30.05 -25.04 11.40
C THR A 97 29.93 -25.98 12.61
N ASP A 98 31.08 -26.38 13.14
CA ASP A 98 31.16 -27.13 14.40
C ASP A 98 31.20 -26.17 15.62
N ASP A 99 31.25 -24.85 15.37
CA ASP A 99 31.28 -23.81 16.40
C ASP A 99 29.87 -23.55 16.96
N SER A 100 29.67 -23.93 18.23
CA SER A 100 28.41 -23.77 18.95
C SER A 100 27.96 -22.32 19.11
N ASP A 101 28.88 -21.36 19.16
CA ASP A 101 28.55 -19.95 19.39
C ASP A 101 28.00 -19.31 18.11
N VAL A 102 28.58 -19.66 16.96
CA VAL A 102 28.13 -19.22 15.64
C VAL A 102 26.77 -19.83 15.30
N ALA A 103 26.60 -21.14 15.50
CA ALA A 103 25.33 -21.82 15.32
C ALA A 103 24.23 -21.26 16.26
N GLY A 104 24.57 -21.01 17.52
CA GLY A 104 23.68 -20.40 18.50
C GLY A 104 23.26 -18.97 18.11
N LYS A 105 24.17 -18.18 17.53
CA LYS A 105 23.85 -16.85 17.02
C LYS A 105 22.88 -16.91 15.85
N ALA A 106 23.11 -17.81 14.90
CA ALA A 106 22.22 -17.95 13.74
C ALA A 106 20.79 -18.33 14.15
N LYS A 107 20.62 -19.20 15.16
CA LYS A 107 19.31 -19.55 15.74
C LYS A 107 18.63 -18.34 16.39
N ARG A 108 19.35 -17.57 17.20
CA ARG A 108 18.83 -16.33 17.81
C ARG A 108 18.41 -15.29 16.76
N ASP A 109 19.20 -15.15 15.71
CA ASP A 109 18.91 -14.21 14.62
C ASP A 109 17.67 -14.66 13.82
N ARG A 110 17.53 -15.97 13.55
CA ARG A 110 16.28 -16.52 12.98
C ARG A 110 15.08 -16.14 13.84
N ASP A 111 15.10 -16.44 15.14
CA ASP A 111 13.95 -16.19 16.03
C ASP A 111 13.56 -14.70 16.05
N ARG A 112 14.57 -13.81 16.03
CA ARG A 112 14.36 -12.36 15.94
C ARG A 112 13.73 -11.96 14.60
N ILE A 113 14.18 -12.54 13.50
CA ILE A 113 13.62 -12.27 12.17
C ILE A 113 12.18 -12.77 12.08
N GLU A 114 11.88 -13.97 12.59
CA GLU A 114 10.52 -14.51 12.59
C GLU A 114 9.56 -13.61 13.36
N LYS A 115 9.96 -13.19 14.57
CA LYS A 115 9.18 -12.26 15.39
C LYS A 115 8.93 -10.94 14.67
N ARG A 116 9.97 -10.33 14.08
CA ARG A 116 9.81 -9.07 13.34
C ARG A 116 8.97 -9.23 12.10
N ALA A 117 9.10 -10.35 11.39
CA ALA A 117 8.28 -10.61 10.20
C ALA A 117 6.79 -10.68 10.58
N ASP A 118 6.43 -11.30 11.71
CA ASP A 118 5.06 -11.31 12.21
C ASP A 118 4.57 -9.91 12.60
N GLU A 119 5.36 -9.17 13.37
CA GLU A 119 5.02 -7.81 13.80
C GLU A 119 4.86 -6.86 12.60
N ASP A 120 5.79 -6.91 11.65
CA ASP A 120 5.79 -6.05 10.47
C ASP A 120 4.63 -6.39 9.53
N ALA A 121 4.35 -7.68 9.34
CA ALA A 121 3.21 -8.13 8.56
C ALA A 121 1.87 -7.70 9.19
N ALA A 122 1.74 -7.82 10.52
CA ALA A 122 0.55 -7.38 11.24
C ALA A 122 0.33 -5.87 11.08
N ARG A 123 1.37 -5.05 11.32
CA ARG A 123 1.28 -3.58 11.15
C ARG A 123 0.95 -3.18 9.72
N THR A 124 1.48 -3.90 8.72
CA THR A 124 1.22 -3.59 7.32
C THR A 124 -0.20 -3.99 6.91
N LYS A 125 -0.71 -5.13 7.42
CA LYS A 125 -2.11 -5.54 7.21
C LYS A 125 -3.08 -4.53 7.82
N GLU A 126 -2.78 -4.01 9.01
CA GLU A 126 -3.56 -2.96 9.65
C GLU A 126 -3.60 -1.68 8.80
N ALA A 127 -2.46 -1.26 8.25
CA ALA A 127 -2.41 -0.10 7.34
C ALA A 127 -3.25 -0.32 6.05
N VAL A 128 -3.31 -1.55 5.53
CA VAL A 128 -4.19 -1.90 4.40
C VAL A 128 -5.66 -1.81 4.79
N ASP A 129 -6.01 -2.27 6.00
CA ASP A 129 -7.38 -2.16 6.53
C ASP A 129 -7.80 -0.70 6.74
N ASP A 130 -6.93 0.14 7.29
CA ASP A 130 -7.19 1.56 7.44
C ASP A 130 -7.39 2.26 6.09
N ALA A 131 -6.54 1.95 5.11
CA ALA A 131 -6.70 2.49 3.76
C ALA A 131 -8.04 2.07 3.14
N LYS A 132 -8.43 0.81 3.29
CA LYS A 132 -9.74 0.31 2.85
C LYS A 132 -10.88 1.07 3.50
N ASN A 133 -10.84 1.27 4.81
CA ASN A 133 -11.89 1.99 5.54
C ASN A 133 -12.01 3.45 5.06
N VAL A 134 -10.89 4.13 4.78
CA VAL A 134 -10.89 5.50 4.25
C VAL A 134 -11.50 5.56 2.84
N VAL A 135 -11.14 4.62 1.97
CA VAL A 135 -11.72 4.52 0.62
C VAL A 135 -13.22 4.27 0.69
N GLU A 136 -13.67 3.31 1.50
CA GLU A 136 -15.09 3.00 1.68
C GLU A 136 -15.88 4.21 2.18
N ARG A 137 -15.38 4.91 3.22
CA ARG A 137 -16.00 6.14 3.74
C ARG A 137 -16.06 7.27 2.73
N THR A 138 -15.03 7.40 1.89
CA THR A 138 -15.01 8.42 0.84
C THR A 138 -16.09 8.14 -0.19
N ILE A 139 -16.24 6.87 -0.60
CA ILE A 139 -17.29 6.45 -1.54
C ILE A 139 -18.68 6.65 -0.92
N ASP A 140 -18.88 6.32 0.36
CA ASP A 140 -20.15 6.56 1.06
C ASP A 140 -20.49 8.05 1.16
N SER A 141 -19.50 8.90 1.45
CA SER A 141 -19.70 10.35 1.54
C SER A 141 -20.11 10.94 0.19
N ILE A 142 -19.51 10.45 -0.90
CA ILE A 142 -19.88 10.83 -2.27
C ILE A 142 -21.31 10.36 -2.58
N LYS A 143 -21.65 9.10 -2.28
CA LYS A 143 -23.01 8.56 -2.48
C LYS A 143 -24.06 9.36 -1.71
N GLY A 144 -23.78 9.73 -0.47
CA GLY A 144 -24.66 10.57 0.35
C GLY A 144 -24.90 11.95 -0.26
N ALA A 145 -23.86 12.61 -0.76
CA ALA A 145 -23.98 13.93 -1.40
C ALA A 145 -24.76 13.93 -2.73
N PHE A 146 -24.93 12.77 -3.36
CA PHE A 146 -25.71 12.60 -4.60
C PHE A 146 -27.10 11.97 -4.37
N SER A 147 -27.42 11.58 -3.13
CA SER A 147 -28.72 11.01 -2.76
C SER A 147 -29.69 12.01 -2.12
N ASP A 148 -29.21 13.23 -1.85
CA ASP A 148 -29.99 14.43 -1.46
C ASP A 148 -30.23 15.34 -2.69
#